data_AF-A0A939GFE7-F1
#
_entry.id   AF-A0A939GFE7-F1
#
_cell.length_a   1.000
_cell.length_b   1.000
_cell.length_c   1.000
_cell.angle_alpha   90.00
_cell.angle_beta   90.00
_cell.angle_gamma   90.00
#
_symmetry.space_group_name_H-M   'P 1'
#
loop_
_entity.id
_entity.type
_entity.pdbx_description
1 polymer ?
#
loop_
_entity_poly.entity_id
_entity_poly.type
_entity_poly.pdbx_seq_one_letter_code
_entity_poly.pdbx_strand_id
1 'polypeptide(L)'
;MGSGGGVVGLETAYSLLDDGRLFSKTSKATTYTFLGTQTPQNTKRVFWSVEDRCQIKKTAFDKPGNIYRFVQWRKGAEKHKVTWMPGDKTLPANYEKVYTGFMGMLPKK
;
A
#
# COMPACT_ATOMS: atom_id res chain seq x y z
N MET A 1 1.96 0.18 0.73
CA MET A 1 0.87 -0.72 0.32
C MET A 1 1.29 -2.15 0.58
N GLY A 2 0.37 -3.07 0.78
CA GLY A 2 0.77 -4.45 1.05
C GLY A 2 -0.41 -5.39 1.17
N SER A 3 -0.11 -6.61 1.53
CA SER A 3 -1.10 -7.65 1.75
C SER A 3 -0.67 -8.56 2.88
N GLY A 4 -1.64 -9.18 3.54
CA GLY A 4 -1.34 -10.15 4.57
C GLY A 4 -2.49 -11.12 4.80
N GLY A 5 -2.28 -11.99 5.79
CA GLY A 5 -3.25 -12.99 6.19
C GLY A 5 -2.81 -14.42 5.84
N GLY A 6 -3.79 -15.32 5.77
CA GLY A 6 -3.56 -16.77 5.70
C GLY A 6 -3.18 -17.38 7.06
N VAL A 7 -2.96 -18.71 7.06
CA VAL A 7 -2.83 -19.52 8.29
C VAL A 7 -1.71 -19.05 9.23
N VAL A 8 -0.63 -18.47 8.68
CA VAL A 8 0.54 -18.00 9.44
C VAL A 8 0.46 -16.50 9.77
N GLY A 9 -0.54 -15.77 9.24
CA GLY A 9 -0.74 -14.34 9.51
C GLY A 9 0.42 -13.45 9.01
N LEU A 10 1.13 -13.85 7.96
CA LEU A 10 2.24 -13.06 7.42
C LEU A 10 1.70 -11.82 6.70
N GLU A 11 2.26 -10.65 7.00
CA GLU A 11 2.00 -9.40 6.27
C GLU A 11 3.27 -9.02 5.51
N THR A 12 3.14 -8.65 4.24
CA THR A 12 4.21 -8.04 3.45
C THR A 12 3.80 -6.62 3.11
N ALA A 13 4.61 -5.66 3.55
CA ALA A 13 4.43 -4.24 3.32
C ALA A 13 5.52 -3.70 2.40
N TYR A 14 5.11 -2.91 1.41
CA TYR A 14 5.96 -2.14 0.53
C TYR A 14 5.79 -0.65 0.81
N SER A 15 6.89 0.04 1.05
CA SER A 15 6.90 1.46 1.42
C SER A 15 7.64 2.25 0.35
N LEU A 16 6.96 3.23 -0.24
CA LEU A 16 7.55 4.22 -1.12
C LEU A 16 7.67 5.54 -0.36
N LEU A 17 8.88 6.08 -0.30
CA LEU A 17 9.14 7.40 0.27
C LEU A 17 8.94 8.48 -0.79
N ASP A 18 8.80 9.73 -0.35
CA ASP A 18 8.62 10.92 -1.20
C ASP A 18 9.83 11.21 -2.10
N ASP A 19 11.03 10.81 -1.66
CA ASP A 19 12.25 10.80 -2.46
C ASP A 19 12.34 9.65 -3.48
N GLY A 20 11.32 8.79 -3.53
CA GLY A 20 11.21 7.69 -4.48
C GLY A 20 11.87 6.39 -4.05
N ARG A 21 12.55 6.33 -2.90
CA ARG A 21 13.10 5.07 -2.38
C ARG A 21 11.99 4.09 -2.03
N LEU A 22 12.16 2.85 -2.47
CA LEU A 22 11.21 1.76 -2.28
C LEU A 22 11.81 0.70 -1.35
N PHE A 23 11.02 0.26 -0.37
CA PHE A 23 11.40 -0.75 0.60
C PHE A 23 10.34 -1.84 0.71
N SER A 24 10.73 -3.05 1.07
CA SER A 24 9.83 -4.09 1.57
C SER A 24 10.13 -4.46 3.01
N LYS A 25 9.11 -4.95 3.71
CA LYS A 25 9.22 -5.53 5.04
C LYS A 25 8.15 -6.60 5.20
N THR A 26 8.53 -7.75 5.74
CA THR A 26 7.57 -8.77 6.19
C THR A 26 7.32 -8.60 7.68
N SER A 27 6.17 -9.07 8.19
CA SER A 27 5.81 -8.96 9.60
C SER A 27 6.80 -9.67 10.55
N LYS A 28 7.55 -10.67 10.05
CA LYS A 28 8.60 -11.36 10.81
C LYS A 28 9.98 -10.69 10.72
N ALA A 29 10.19 -9.79 9.75
CA ALA A 29 11.47 -9.11 9.58
C ALA A 29 11.59 -7.93 10.54
N THR A 30 12.78 -7.76 11.13
CA THR A 30 13.11 -6.58 11.94
C THR A 30 13.58 -5.42 11.08
N THR A 31 14.16 -5.70 9.91
CA THR A 31 14.75 -4.73 8.98
C THR A 31 13.88 -4.50 7.74
N TYR A 32 14.11 -3.36 7.08
CA TYR A 32 13.56 -3.06 5.76
C TYR A 32 14.56 -3.45 4.68
N THR A 33 14.09 -4.12 3.62
CA THR A 33 14.90 -4.43 2.44
C THR A 33 14.71 -3.33 1.41
N PHE A 34 15.79 -2.64 1.03
CA PHE A 34 15.76 -1.69 -0.07
C PHE A 34 15.54 -2.42 -1.40
N LEU A 35 14.59 -1.95 -2.20
CA LEU A 35 14.22 -2.55 -3.49
C LEU A 35 14.67 -1.73 -4.68
N GLY A 36 15.01 -0.45 -4.48
CA GLY A 36 15.39 0.46 -5.55
C GLY A 36 14.71 1.82 -5.43
N THR A 37 14.83 2.64 -6.48
CA THR A 37 14.30 3.99 -6.52
C THR A 37 13.37 4.16 -7.72
N GLN A 38 12.19 4.74 -7.50
CA GLN A 38 11.24 5.11 -8.55
C GLN A 38 11.55 6.49 -9.11
N THR A 39 11.15 6.74 -10.36
CA THR A 39 11.29 8.08 -10.95
C THR A 39 10.45 9.10 -10.20
N PRO A 40 10.84 10.39 -10.15
CA PRO A 40 10.05 11.42 -9.50
C PRO A 40 8.61 11.50 -10.01
N GLN A 41 8.39 11.27 -11.32
CA GLN A 41 7.08 11.25 -11.93
C GLN A 41 6.21 10.10 -11.40
N ASN A 42 6.77 8.89 -11.31
CA ASN A 42 6.09 7.73 -10.77
C ASN A 42 5.76 7.92 -9.29
N THR A 43 6.71 8.43 -8.51
CA THR A 43 6.52 8.72 -7.09
C THR A 43 5.37 9.69 -6.88
N LYS A 44 5.41 10.86 -7.54
CA LYS A 44 4.32 11.85 -7.49
C LYS A 44 2.97 11.25 -7.88
N ARG A 45 2.94 10.42 -8.93
CA ARG A 45 1.71 9.76 -9.39
C ARG A 45 1.12 8.82 -8.33
N VAL A 46 1.95 8.07 -7.61
CA VAL A 46 1.49 7.19 -6.52
C VAL A 46 0.88 8.02 -5.38
N PHE A 47 1.59 9.04 -4.90
CA PHE A 47 1.10 9.89 -3.82
C PHE A 47 -0.21 10.59 -4.20
N TRP A 48 -0.26 11.23 -5.38
CA TRP A 48 -1.46 11.86 -5.91
C TRP A 48 -2.62 10.86 -6.06
N SER A 49 -2.37 9.64 -6.52
CA SER A 49 -3.44 8.63 -6.63
C SER A 49 -4.03 8.25 -5.27
N VAL A 50 -3.21 8.20 -4.22
CA VAL A 50 -3.67 7.88 -2.87
C VAL A 50 -4.40 9.07 -2.22
N GLU A 51 -3.89 10.27 -2.42
CA GLU A 51 -4.44 11.49 -1.82
C GLU A 51 -5.72 11.95 -2.53
N ASP A 52 -5.70 12.05 -3.87
CA ASP A 52 -6.79 12.65 -4.64
C ASP A 52 -7.80 11.61 -5.13
N ARG A 53 -7.35 10.49 -5.69
CA ARG A 53 -8.29 9.48 -6.25
C ARG A 53 -8.92 8.59 -5.18
N CYS A 54 -8.13 8.21 -4.18
CA CYS A 54 -8.61 7.38 -3.08
C CYS A 54 -9.15 8.23 -1.92
N GLN A 55 -8.84 9.52 -1.86
CA GLN A 55 -9.28 10.41 -0.77
C GLN A 55 -8.99 9.81 0.61
N ILE A 56 -7.80 9.21 0.79
CA ILE A 56 -7.51 8.34 1.94
C ILE A 56 -7.70 9.01 3.30
N LYS A 57 -7.48 10.33 3.37
CA LYS A 57 -7.69 11.11 4.61
C LYS A 57 -9.14 11.12 5.08
N LYS A 58 -10.10 10.95 4.16
CA LYS A 58 -11.54 10.97 4.41
C LYS A 58 -12.17 9.57 4.37
N THR A 59 -11.42 8.56 3.95
CA THR A 59 -11.93 7.20 3.82
C THR A 59 -11.72 6.43 5.11
N ALA A 60 -12.81 6.06 5.76
CA ALA A 60 -12.81 5.07 6.84
C ALA A 60 -13.30 3.74 6.27
N PHE A 61 -12.37 2.82 5.99
CA PHE A 61 -12.70 1.48 5.51
C PHE A 61 -11.67 0.48 6.02
N ASP A 62 -12.09 -0.38 6.95
CA ASP A 62 -11.25 -1.41 7.55
C ASP A 62 -12.05 -2.71 7.65
N LYS A 63 -12.01 -3.50 6.57
CA LYS A 63 -12.67 -4.80 6.47
C LYS A 63 -11.67 -5.86 6.01
N PRO A 64 -10.72 -6.26 6.86
CA PRO A 64 -9.82 -7.35 6.53
C PRO A 64 -10.59 -8.67 6.44
N GLY A 65 -10.34 -9.44 5.37
CA GLY A 65 -10.70 -10.86 5.33
C GLY A 65 -9.57 -11.75 5.84
N ASN A 66 -9.70 -13.08 5.69
CA ASN A 66 -8.60 -14.02 5.96
C ASN A 66 -7.35 -13.70 5.14
N ILE A 67 -7.53 -13.19 3.92
CA ILE A 67 -6.50 -12.56 3.11
C ILE A 67 -6.96 -11.13 2.86
N TYR A 68 -6.06 -10.17 3.05
CA TYR A 68 -6.38 -8.76 2.89
C TYR A 68 -5.28 -8.02 2.13
N ARG A 69 -5.67 -6.87 1.56
CA ARG A 69 -4.81 -5.85 0.97
C ARG A 69 -4.98 -4.55 1.76
N PHE A 70 -3.98 -3.69 1.69
CA PHE A 70 -4.07 -2.38 2.29
C PHE A 70 -3.30 -1.30 1.52
N VAL A 71 -3.83 -0.09 1.59
CA VAL A 71 -3.10 1.15 1.32
C VAL A 71 -2.93 1.85 2.66
N GLN A 72 -1.71 2.30 2.93
CA GLN A 72 -1.41 3.11 4.10
C GLN A 72 -0.65 4.33 3.61
N TRP A 73 -1.08 5.49 4.09
CA TRP A 73 -0.46 6.79 3.81
C TRP A 73 -0.02 7.42 5.13
N ARG A 74 1.13 8.10 5.11
CA ARG A 74 1.70 8.78 6.27
C ARG A 74 2.32 10.10 5.86
N LYS A 75 2.14 11.14 6.68
CA LYS A 75 2.84 12.42 6.56
C LYS A 75 3.03 13.01 7.95
N GLY A 76 4.28 13.07 8.41
CA GLY A 76 4.56 13.43 9.80
C GLY A 76 3.84 12.47 10.77
N ALA A 77 3.00 13.03 11.64
CA ALA A 77 2.19 12.27 12.59
C ALA A 77 0.87 11.73 11.99
N GLU A 78 0.41 12.25 10.85
CA GLU A 78 -0.82 11.77 10.22
C GLU A 78 -0.61 10.38 9.62
N LYS A 79 -1.52 9.45 9.93
CA LYS A 79 -1.52 8.08 9.42
C LYS A 79 -2.95 7.66 9.09
N HIS A 80 -3.16 7.27 7.83
CA HIS A 80 -4.41 6.70 7.37
C HIS A 80 -4.15 5.32 6.75
N LYS A 81 -5.00 4.34 7.07
CA LYS A 81 -4.94 2.98 6.53
C LYS A 81 -6.34 2.58 6.07
N VAL A 82 -6.40 2.03 4.87
CA VAL A 82 -7.59 1.36 4.35
C VAL A 82 -7.24 -0.08 4.06
N THR A 83 -8.03 -1.01 4.60
CA THR A 83 -7.80 -2.46 4.52
C THR A 83 -9.04 -3.13 3.97
N TRP A 84 -8.87 -4.06 3.03
CA TRP A 84 -9.99 -4.76 2.40
C TRP A 84 -9.63 -6.19 2.00
N MET A 85 -10.65 -7.03 1.85
CA MET A 85 -10.53 -8.34 1.21
C MET A 85 -10.49 -8.19 -0.32
N PRO A 86 -9.57 -8.85 -1.04
CA PRO A 86 -9.59 -8.87 -2.50
C PRO A 86 -10.96 -9.29 -3.05
N GLY A 87 -11.54 -8.49 -3.96
CA GLY A 87 -12.86 -8.75 -4.53
C GLY A 87 -14.05 -8.21 -3.72
N ASP A 88 -13.82 -7.51 -2.61
CA ASP A 88 -14.88 -6.83 -1.85
C ASP A 88 -15.57 -5.75 -2.70
N LYS A 89 -16.87 -5.96 -2.98
CA LYS A 89 -17.71 -5.04 -3.77
C LYS A 89 -18.06 -3.76 -3.02
N THR A 90 -17.86 -3.71 -1.71
CA THR A 90 -18.12 -2.54 -0.86
C THR A 90 -16.89 -1.63 -0.72
N LEU A 91 -15.75 -2.02 -1.28
CA LEU A 91 -14.53 -1.22 -1.28
C LEU A 91 -14.76 0.12 -2.00
N PRO A 92 -14.37 1.26 -1.39
CA PRO A 92 -14.39 2.55 -2.05
C PRO A 92 -13.62 2.53 -3.38
N ALA A 93 -14.07 3.34 -4.34
CA ALA A 93 -13.48 3.33 -5.67
C ALA A 93 -11.96 3.60 -5.66
N ASN A 94 -11.28 3.16 -6.72
CA ASN A 94 -9.87 3.40 -7.01
C ASN A 94 -8.83 2.65 -6.15
N TYR A 95 -9.15 2.21 -4.93
CA TYR A 95 -8.18 1.51 -4.06
C TYR A 95 -7.55 0.28 -4.73
N GLU A 96 -8.36 -0.58 -5.34
CA GLU A 96 -7.87 -1.79 -6.03
C GLU A 96 -6.99 -1.45 -7.24
N LYS A 97 -7.35 -0.42 -8.00
CA LYS A 97 -6.59 0.04 -9.17
C LYS A 97 -5.25 0.63 -8.76
N VAL A 98 -5.25 1.46 -7.70
CA VAL A 98 -4.03 2.09 -7.16
C VAL A 98 -3.10 1.03 -6.57
N TYR A 99 -3.64 0.09 -5.80
CA TYR A 99 -2.89 -1.05 -5.29
C TYR A 99 -2.24 -1.85 -6.42
N THR A 100 -3.02 -2.26 -7.42
CA THR A 100 -2.52 -3.06 -8.55
C THR A 100 -1.46 -2.31 -9.34
N GLY A 101 -1.68 -1.02 -9.63
CA GLY A 101 -0.71 -0.18 -10.33
C GLY A 101 0.61 -0.04 -9.56
N PHE A 102 0.55 0.18 -8.25
CA PHE A 102 1.73 0.23 -7.41
C PHE A 102 2.47 -1.11 -7.38
N MET A 103 1.77 -2.23 -7.24
CA MET A 103 2.38 -3.56 -7.25
C MET A 103 3.10 -3.85 -8.57
N GLY A 104 2.56 -3.36 -9.70
CA GLY A 104 3.21 -3.47 -11.00
C GLY A 104 4.50 -2.65 -11.17
N MET A 105 4.74 -1.66 -10.29
CA MET A 105 5.97 -0.85 -10.27
C MET A 105 7.10 -1.49 -9.46
N LEU A 106 6.79 -2.53 -8.68
CA LEU A 106 7.81 -3.22 -7.91
C LEU A 106 8.78 -3.93 -8.86
N PRO A 107 10.10 -3.93 -8.55
CA PRO A 107 11.06 -4.66 -9.36
C PRO A 107 10.69 -6.15 -9.40
N LYS A 108 10.73 -6.73 -10.60
CA LYS A 108 10.59 -8.18 -10.77
C LYS A 108 11.85 -8.83 -10.19
N LYS A 109 11.65 -9.95 -9.48
CA LYS A 109 12.76 -10.81 -9.04
C LYS A 109 13.45 -11.45 -10.24
#